data_AF-A0A6I9QVV4-F1
#
_entry.id   AF-A0A6I9QVV4-F1
#
_cell.length_a   1.000
_cell.length_b   1.000
_cell.length_c   1.000
_cell.angle_alpha   90.00
_cell.angle_beta   90.00
_cell.angle_gamma   90.00
#
_symmetry.space_group_name_H-M   'P 1'
#
loop_
_entity.id
_entity.type
_entity.pdbx_description
1 polymer ?
#
loop_
_entity_poly.entity_id
_entity_poly.type
_entity_poly.pdbx_seq_one_letter_code
_entity_poly.pdbx_strand_id
1 'polypeptide(L)'
;MDLFEEPLFSTLQQLMEIPEEMEKAFNAPTRAYVRDRKAMASTPADVKELPGALLFQIDVPGVKSEEIKVQVEDDRLLVVSGERKRPEDKEGKYLRMERRMGKFMRKFPLPQNANLDAISAVSQDGVVTITVEKLPPPEPKKPKTIDVKVA
;
A
#
# COMPACT_ATOMS: atom_id res chain seq x y z
N MET A 1 -51.91 -1.25 16.60
CA MET A 1 -50.89 -1.96 17.39
C MET A 1 -50.58 -3.24 16.65
N ASP A 2 -49.39 -3.59 16.22
CA ASP A 2 -48.05 -2.99 16.20
C ASP A 2 -47.24 -4.03 15.36
N LEU A 3 -46.59 -3.62 14.26
CA LEU A 3 -45.19 -3.19 14.13
C LEU A 3 -44.21 -4.35 13.80
N PHE A 4 -43.45 -4.13 12.71
CA PHE A 4 -42.23 -4.81 12.20
C PHE A 4 -42.42 -5.95 11.15
N GLU A 5 -42.24 -5.72 9.84
CA GLU A 5 -41.05 -5.36 9.02
C GLU A 5 -40.34 -6.62 8.46
N GLU A 6 -39.76 -6.74 7.25
CA GLU A 6 -39.71 -6.04 5.95
C GLU A 6 -38.86 -6.97 5.01
N PRO A 7 -38.91 -6.83 3.68
CA PRO A 7 -38.47 -7.80 2.66
C PRO A 7 -36.95 -7.81 2.38
N LEU A 8 -36.13 -7.60 3.42
CA LEU A 8 -34.68 -7.39 3.28
C LEU A 8 -33.87 -8.68 3.07
N PHE A 9 -34.43 -9.84 3.45
CA PHE A 9 -33.66 -11.08 3.49
C PHE A 9 -33.59 -11.80 2.13
N SER A 10 -34.57 -11.60 1.25
CA SER A 10 -34.54 -12.20 -0.10
C SER A 10 -33.68 -11.41 -1.07
N THR A 11 -33.53 -10.09 -0.84
CA THR A 11 -32.66 -9.21 -1.63
C THR A 11 -31.17 -9.44 -1.31
N LEU A 12 -30.83 -9.81 -0.07
CA LEU A 12 -29.45 -10.10 0.33
C LEU A 12 -28.90 -11.41 -0.25
N GLN A 13 -29.76 -12.35 -0.63
CA GLN A 13 -29.32 -13.60 -1.28
C GLN A 13 -29.18 -13.45 -2.80
N GLN A 14 -29.79 -12.41 -3.40
CA GLN A 14 -29.54 -12.00 -4.78
C GLN A 14 -28.34 -11.05 -4.94
N LEU A 15 -27.76 -10.55 -3.84
CA LEU A 15 -26.64 -9.60 -3.86
C LEU A 15 -25.24 -10.27 -3.82
N MET A 16 -25.17 -11.61 -3.80
CA MET A 16 -23.90 -12.36 -3.77
C MET A 16 -23.61 -13.18 -5.03
N GLU A 17 -24.22 -12.84 -6.16
CA GLU A 17 -23.76 -13.29 -7.47
C GLU A 17 -23.26 -12.07 -8.25
N ILE A 18 -22.06 -11.60 -7.87
CA ILE A 18 -21.35 -10.59 -8.64
C ILE A 18 -20.97 -11.23 -9.98
N PRO A 19 -21.48 -10.73 -11.13
CA PRO A 19 -21.09 -11.26 -12.42
C PRO A 19 -19.58 -11.08 -12.62
N GLU A 20 -18.92 -12.03 -13.28
CA GLU A 20 -17.48 -12.04 -13.57
C GLU A 20 -17.00 -10.73 -14.27
N GLU A 21 -17.93 -9.99 -14.88
CA GLU A 21 -17.73 -8.67 -15.47
C GLU A 21 -17.56 -7.53 -14.44
N MET A 22 -18.21 -7.62 -13.27
CA MET A 22 -18.04 -6.68 -12.15
C MET A 22 -16.74 -6.91 -11.37
N GLU A 23 -16.23 -8.14 -11.27
CA GLU A 23 -14.87 -8.39 -10.78
C GLU A 23 -13.82 -7.71 -11.67
N LYS A 24 -14.02 -7.75 -12.99
CA LYS A 24 -13.16 -7.02 -13.95
C LYS A 24 -13.26 -5.50 -13.79
N ALA A 25 -14.40 -4.96 -13.35
CA ALA A 25 -14.56 -3.54 -13.07
C ALA A 25 -13.90 -3.12 -11.74
N PHE A 26 -13.92 -3.98 -10.71
CA PHE A 26 -13.17 -3.78 -9.47
C PHE A 26 -11.65 -3.90 -9.67
N ASN A 27 -11.23 -4.78 -10.58
CA ASN A 27 -9.83 -4.95 -10.99
C ASN A 27 -9.43 -4.10 -12.21
N ALA A 28 -10.32 -3.25 -12.74
CA ALA A 28 -10.00 -2.38 -13.88
C ALA A 28 -9.19 -1.19 -13.37
N PRO A 29 -7.90 -1.07 -13.73
CA PRO A 29 -7.12 0.08 -13.32
C PRO A 29 -7.72 1.32 -13.97
N THR A 30 -8.14 2.29 -13.15
CA THR A 30 -8.53 3.63 -13.63
C THR A 30 -7.38 4.21 -14.46
N ARG A 31 -7.67 5.12 -15.39
CA ARG A 31 -6.68 5.69 -16.31
C ARG A 31 -5.48 6.35 -15.57
N ALA A 32 -5.68 6.79 -14.33
CA ALA A 32 -4.64 7.21 -13.40
C ALA A 32 -3.77 6.03 -12.91
N TYR A 33 -4.39 4.91 -12.53
CA TYR A 33 -3.76 3.64 -12.12
C TYR A 33 -2.99 2.94 -13.25
N VAL A 34 -3.40 3.10 -14.51
CA VAL A 34 -2.65 2.59 -15.68
C VAL A 34 -1.33 3.35 -15.90
N ARG A 35 -1.30 4.67 -15.65
CA ARG A 35 -0.04 5.44 -15.58
C ARG A 35 0.83 4.97 -14.42
N ASP A 36 0.20 4.61 -13.31
CA ASP A 36 0.86 4.12 -12.11
C ASP A 36 1.57 2.77 -12.36
N ARG A 37 0.95 1.78 -13.03
CA ARG A 37 1.63 0.49 -13.34
C ARG A 37 2.97 0.65 -14.08
N LYS A 38 3.09 1.60 -15.02
CA LYS A 38 4.33 1.84 -15.77
C LYS A 38 5.40 2.56 -14.93
N ALA A 39 4.99 3.38 -13.96
CA ALA A 39 5.84 4.04 -12.98
C ALA A 39 6.27 3.07 -11.86
N MET A 40 5.34 2.27 -11.34
CA MET A 40 5.54 1.20 -10.35
C MET A 40 6.49 0.13 -10.88
N ALA A 41 6.35 -0.30 -12.15
CA ALA A 41 7.27 -1.27 -12.78
C ALA A 41 8.69 -0.71 -13.03
N SER A 42 8.92 0.58 -12.81
CA SER A 42 10.21 1.24 -13.08
C SER A 42 11.04 1.59 -11.85
N THR A 43 10.53 1.26 -10.66
CA THR A 43 11.23 1.47 -9.39
C THR A 43 11.18 0.13 -8.64
N PRO A 44 12.23 -0.69 -8.78
CA PRO A 44 12.35 -1.95 -8.06
C PRO A 44 12.19 -1.75 -6.57
N ALA A 45 11.54 -2.69 -5.92
CA ALA A 45 11.35 -2.67 -4.49
C ALA A 45 11.15 -4.07 -3.95
N ASP A 46 11.76 -4.34 -2.81
CA ASP A 46 11.59 -5.55 -2.02
C ASP A 46 10.84 -5.23 -0.73
N VAL A 47 10.03 -6.19 -0.28
CA VAL A 47 9.34 -6.13 1.01
C VAL A 47 9.70 -7.38 1.78
N LYS A 48 10.26 -7.20 2.98
CA LYS A 48 10.67 -8.28 3.86
C LYS A 48 9.90 -8.20 5.16
N GLU A 49 9.28 -9.31 5.53
CA GLU A 49 8.68 -9.47 6.83
C GLU A 49 9.75 -9.85 7.87
N LEU A 50 9.81 -9.10 8.96
CA LEU A 50 10.60 -9.40 10.15
C LEU A 50 9.64 -9.78 11.30
N PRO A 51 10.14 -10.43 12.38
CA PRO A 51 9.29 -10.82 13.51
C PRO A 51 8.48 -9.67 14.10
N GLY A 52 9.07 -8.48 14.23
CA GLY A 52 8.44 -7.29 14.81
C GLY A 52 8.27 -6.11 13.86
N ALA A 53 8.55 -6.26 12.56
CA ALA A 53 8.50 -5.15 11.62
C ALA A 53 8.28 -5.62 10.18
N LEU A 54 7.98 -4.68 9.30
CA LEU A 54 8.09 -4.80 7.85
C LEU A 54 9.22 -3.89 7.38
N LEU A 55 10.06 -4.41 6.49
CA LEU A 55 11.15 -3.67 5.86
C LEU A 55 10.85 -3.50 4.37
N PHE A 56 10.87 -2.29 3.87
CA PHE A 56 10.71 -1.96 2.46
C PHE A 56 12.02 -1.39 1.93
N GLN A 57 12.58 -1.97 0.88
CA GLN A 57 13.81 -1.48 0.24
C GLN A 57 13.49 -1.09 -1.19
N ILE A 58 13.73 0.17 -1.55
CA ILE A 58 13.25 0.75 -2.81
C ILE A 58 14.42 1.42 -3.53
N ASP A 59 14.69 1.00 -4.75
CA ASP A 59 15.80 1.52 -5.55
C ASP A 59 15.47 2.91 -6.11
N VAL A 60 16.16 3.93 -5.63
CA VAL A 60 16.03 5.34 -6.06
C VAL A 60 17.39 5.98 -6.35
N PRO A 61 18.25 5.35 -7.18
CA PRO A 61 19.58 5.85 -7.42
C PRO A 61 19.57 7.23 -8.08
N GLY A 62 20.39 8.14 -7.55
CA GLY A 62 20.54 9.51 -8.04
C GLY A 62 19.41 10.46 -7.67
N VAL A 63 18.53 10.08 -6.73
CA VAL A 63 17.51 10.96 -6.16
C VAL A 63 17.98 11.43 -4.79
N LYS A 64 17.90 12.73 -4.51
CA LYS A 64 18.24 13.27 -3.18
C LYS A 64 17.17 12.90 -2.16
N SER A 65 17.57 12.72 -0.90
CA SER A 65 16.65 12.40 0.21
C SER A 65 15.47 13.37 0.29
N GLU A 66 15.72 14.65 0.08
CA GLU A 66 14.69 15.71 0.20
C GLU A 66 13.65 15.66 -0.94
N GLU A 67 13.99 15.02 -2.06
CA GLU A 67 13.08 14.84 -3.20
C GLU A 67 12.25 13.55 -3.10
N ILE A 68 12.45 12.76 -2.05
CA ILE A 68 11.73 11.51 -1.79
C ILE A 68 10.68 11.76 -0.72
N LYS A 69 9.43 11.47 -1.06
CA LYS A 69 8.30 11.63 -0.18
C LYS A 69 7.77 10.25 0.24
N VAL A 70 7.79 10.00 1.55
CA VAL A 70 7.22 8.81 2.18
C VAL A 70 6.02 9.24 3.00
N GLN A 71 4.85 8.64 2.75
CA GLN A 71 3.60 8.96 3.44
C GLN A 71 2.78 7.70 3.67
N VAL A 72 1.87 7.77 4.64
CA VAL A 72 0.77 6.81 4.74
C VAL A 72 -0.50 7.55 4.33
N GLU A 73 -1.14 7.09 3.26
CA GLU A 73 -2.46 7.58 2.81
C GLU A 73 -3.57 6.87 3.59
N ASP A 74 -4.82 7.32 3.38
CA ASP A 74 -6.01 6.66 3.90
C ASP A 74 -6.00 5.15 3.58
N ASP A 75 -6.63 4.33 4.43
CA ASP A 75 -6.62 2.87 4.34
C ASP A 75 -5.25 2.18 4.55
N ARG A 76 -4.34 2.81 5.32
CA ARG A 76 -3.04 2.23 5.72
C ARG A 76 -2.14 1.92 4.52
N LEU A 77 -2.13 2.81 3.53
CA LEU A 77 -1.37 2.63 2.31
C LEU A 77 -0.04 3.38 2.40
N LEU A 78 1.08 2.66 2.52
CA LEU A 78 2.42 3.26 2.46
C LEU A 78 2.73 3.68 1.02
N VAL A 79 2.91 4.99 0.81
CA VAL A 79 3.21 5.58 -0.49
C VAL A 79 4.59 6.21 -0.49
N VAL A 80 5.41 5.78 -1.44
CA VAL A 80 6.76 6.30 -1.68
C VAL A 80 6.81 6.89 -3.07
N SER A 81 7.14 8.17 -3.17
CA SER A 81 7.12 8.91 -4.43
C SER A 81 8.28 9.87 -4.55
N GLY A 82 8.58 10.27 -5.78
CA GLY A 82 9.63 11.23 -6.09
C GLY A 82 9.80 11.40 -7.59
N GLU A 83 10.87 12.06 -8.01
CA GLU A 83 11.17 12.30 -9.42
C GLU A 83 12.65 12.12 -9.73
N ARG A 84 12.95 11.27 -10.73
CA ARG A 84 14.30 11.15 -11.28
C ARG A 84 14.48 12.19 -12.39
N LYS A 85 15.19 13.28 -12.09
CA LYS A 85 15.49 14.30 -13.09
C LYS A 85 16.73 13.92 -13.90
N ARG A 86 16.69 14.25 -15.18
CA ARG A 86 17.87 14.22 -16.03
C ARG A 86 18.59 15.57 -15.88
N PRO A 87 19.92 15.59 -15.78
CA PRO A 87 20.66 16.84 -15.87
C PRO A 87 20.32 17.54 -17.19
N GLU A 88 20.09 18.84 -17.16
CA GLU A 88 20.00 19.67 -18.37
C GLU A 88 21.41 19.85 -18.94
N ASP A 89 21.96 18.77 -19.50
CA ASP A 89 23.20 18.85 -20.24
C ASP A 89 22.88 19.19 -21.70
N LYS A 90 23.38 20.34 -22.15
CA LYS A 90 23.23 20.80 -23.54
C LYS A 90 24.37 20.30 -24.42
N GLU A 91 25.37 19.64 -23.85
CA GLU A 91 26.53 19.11 -24.57
C GLU A 91 26.43 17.59 -24.76
N GLY A 92 26.80 17.13 -25.95
CA GLY A 92 26.78 15.71 -26.32
C GLY A 92 25.45 15.19 -26.88
N LYS A 93 25.49 13.98 -27.44
CA LYS A 93 24.33 13.26 -28.01
C LYS A 93 24.17 11.92 -27.29
N TYR A 94 22.96 11.60 -26.87
CA TYR A 94 22.65 10.27 -26.35
C TYR A 94 22.85 9.21 -27.44
N LEU A 95 23.79 8.29 -27.22
CA LEU A 95 23.94 7.09 -28.06
C LEU A 95 22.95 5.99 -27.64
N ARG A 96 22.63 5.92 -26.34
CA ARG A 96 21.65 4.98 -25.77
C ARG A 96 21.06 5.52 -24.47
N MET A 97 19.80 5.21 -24.19
CA MET A 97 19.08 5.66 -22.99
C MET A 97 18.30 4.49 -22.37
N GLU A 98 18.87 3.87 -21.34
CA GLU A 98 18.20 2.78 -20.59
C GLU A 98 17.62 3.28 -19.26
N ARG A 99 18.25 4.31 -18.68
CA ARG A 99 17.82 4.91 -17.42
C ARG A 99 16.46 5.58 -17.58
N ARG A 100 15.49 5.11 -16.79
CA ARG A 100 14.17 5.75 -16.68
C ARG A 100 14.27 7.05 -15.90
N MET A 101 13.78 8.13 -16.50
CA MET A 101 13.63 9.45 -15.87
C MET A 101 12.15 9.73 -15.61
N GLY A 102 11.87 10.73 -14.79
CA GLY A 102 10.53 11.20 -14.45
C GLY A 102 10.04 10.70 -13.08
N LYS A 103 8.75 10.96 -12.83
CA LYS A 103 8.10 10.67 -11.56
C LYS A 103 7.99 9.16 -11.33
N PHE A 104 8.20 8.75 -10.09
CA PHE A 104 7.95 7.40 -9.63
C PHE A 104 7.00 7.41 -8.43
N MET A 105 6.27 6.31 -8.28
CA MET A 105 5.38 6.05 -7.15
C MET A 105 5.34 4.55 -6.89
N ARG A 106 5.42 4.17 -5.63
CA ARG A 106 5.26 2.80 -5.12
C ARG A 106 4.26 2.86 -3.97
N LYS A 107 3.29 1.95 -4.00
CA LYS A 107 2.26 1.84 -2.97
C LYS A 107 2.30 0.43 -2.38
N PHE A 108 2.27 0.34 -1.06
CA PHE A 108 2.29 -0.92 -0.33
C PHE A 108 1.19 -0.91 0.73
N PRO A 109 0.21 -1.82 0.67
CA PRO A 109 -0.77 -1.95 1.73
C PRO A 109 -0.07 -2.43 3.01
N LEU A 110 -0.32 -1.75 4.13
CA LEU A 110 0.18 -2.16 5.42
C LEU A 110 -0.85 -3.06 6.13
N PRO A 111 -0.40 -4.09 6.88
CA PRO A 111 -1.30 -4.95 7.63
C PRO A 111 -1.95 -4.20 8.81
N GLN A 112 -3.00 -4.80 9.38
CA GLN A 112 -3.74 -4.21 10.50
C GLN A 112 -2.90 -4.03 11.78
N ASN A 113 -1.84 -4.81 11.94
CA ASN A 113 -0.93 -4.69 13.07
C ASN A 113 0.27 -3.77 12.78
N ALA A 114 0.33 -3.06 11.65
CA ALA A 114 1.35 -2.04 11.44
C ALA A 114 1.16 -0.89 12.45
N ASN A 115 2.24 -0.50 13.13
CA ASN A 115 2.29 0.65 14.00
C ASN A 115 2.58 1.91 13.16
N LEU A 116 1.55 2.70 12.88
CA LEU A 116 1.67 3.89 12.02
C LEU A 116 2.45 5.04 12.69
N ASP A 117 2.55 5.02 14.03
CA ASP A 117 3.31 6.00 14.80
C ASP A 117 4.81 5.66 14.85
N ALA A 118 5.19 4.43 14.47
CA ALA A 118 6.56 3.94 14.48
C ALA A 118 7.02 3.52 13.07
N ILE A 119 7.12 4.53 12.20
CA ILE A 119 7.67 4.41 10.85
C ILE A 119 8.96 5.22 10.75
N SER A 120 10.02 4.60 10.25
CA SER A 120 11.29 5.28 9.96
C SER A 120 11.72 5.05 8.52
N ALA A 121 12.46 6.00 7.96
CA ALA A 121 12.96 5.92 6.59
C ALA A 121 14.40 6.44 6.53
N VAL A 122 15.27 5.70 5.84
CA VAL A 122 16.68 6.05 5.61
C VAL A 122 16.98 5.90 4.12
N SER A 123 17.59 6.92 3.53
CA SER A 123 18.10 6.85 2.15
C SER A 123 19.62 6.74 2.20
N GLN A 124 20.15 5.64 1.68
CA GLN A 124 21.58 5.39 1.66
C GLN A 124 21.96 4.63 0.38
N ASP A 125 23.04 5.04 -0.26
CA ASP A 125 23.62 4.36 -1.44
C ASP A 125 22.62 4.12 -2.58
N GLY A 126 21.66 5.02 -2.74
CA GLY A 126 20.63 4.95 -3.78
C GLY A 126 19.44 4.05 -3.44
N VAL A 127 19.34 3.56 -2.21
CA VAL A 127 18.22 2.74 -1.73
C VAL A 127 17.53 3.45 -0.57
N VAL A 128 16.21 3.55 -0.64
CA VAL A 128 15.37 3.97 0.49
C VAL A 128 14.92 2.74 1.24
N THR A 129 15.30 2.67 2.51
CA THR A 129 14.88 1.63 3.44
C THR A 129 13.86 2.22 4.40
N ILE A 130 12.64 1.67 4.39
CA ILE A 130 11.55 2.06 5.30
C ILE A 130 11.30 0.90 6.25
N THR A 131 11.25 1.19 7.55
CA THR A 131 10.90 0.22 8.58
C THR A 131 9.57 0.62 9.20
N VAL A 132 8.62 -0.29 9.19
CA VAL A 132 7.31 -0.14 9.83
C VAL A 132 7.24 -1.17 10.96
N GLU A 133 7.25 -0.73 12.21
CA GLU A 133 7.12 -1.65 13.33
C GLU A 133 5.73 -2.28 13.38
N LYS A 134 5.64 -3.47 13.98
CA LYS A 134 4.39 -4.15 14.25
C LYS A 134 3.98 -3.91 15.69
N LEU A 135 2.70 -3.63 15.89
CA LEU A 135 2.07 -3.65 17.21
C LEU A 135 2.21 -5.06 17.79
N PRO A 136 2.45 -5.16 19.12
CA PRO A 136 2.48 -6.45 19.79
C PRO A 136 1.15 -7.18 19.59
N PRO A 137 1.17 -8.52 19.50
CA PRO A 137 -0.06 -9.29 19.41
C PRO A 137 -0.96 -8.95 20.62
N PRO A 138 -2.27 -8.82 20.41
CA PRO A 138 -3.19 -8.54 21.50
C PRO A 138 -3.07 -9.63 22.57
N GLU A 139 -3.13 -9.23 23.84
CA GLU A 139 -3.11 -10.20 24.95
C GLU A 139 -4.21 -11.26 24.73
N PRO A 140 -3.92 -12.55 25.02
CA PRO A 140 -4.91 -13.60 24.86
C PRO A 140 -6.14 -13.25 25.72
N LYS A 141 -7.28 -13.03 25.05
CA LYS A 141 -8.53 -12.72 25.73
C LYS A 141 -8.85 -13.88 26.68
N LYS A 142 -8.83 -13.61 27.99
CA LYS A 142 -9.26 -14.58 28.99
C LYS A 142 -10.68 -15.04 28.65
N PRO A 143 -10.98 -16.35 28.72
CA PRO A 143 -12.31 -16.84 28.41
C PRO A 143 -13.34 -16.14 29.29
N LYS A 144 -14.34 -15.52 28.67
CA LYS A 144 -15.50 -14.99 29.39
C LYS A 144 -16.37 -16.18 29.77
N THR A 145 -16.39 -16.52 31.06
CA THR A 145 -17.37 -17.47 31.59
C THR A 145 -18.72 -16.78 31.62
N ILE A 146 -19.73 -17.39 31.01
CA ILE A 146 -21.12 -16.91 31.06
C ILE A 146 -21.87 -17.83 32.01
N ASP A 147 -22.40 -17.27 33.09
CA ASP A 147 -23.21 -18.02 34.04
C ASP A 147 -24.57 -18.34 33.44
N VAL A 148 -24.93 -19.62 33.40
CA VAL A 148 -26.24 -20.08 32.97
C VAL A 148 -27.22 -19.92 34.12
N LYS A 149 -28.19 -19.02 33.98
CA LYS A 149 -29.30 -18.89 34.94
C LYS A 149 -30.39 -19.91 34.61
N VAL A 150 -30.83 -20.64 35.62
CA VAL A 150 -31.99 -21.54 35.54
C VAL A 150 -33.27 -20.69 35.62
N ALA A 151 -34.24 -21.00 34.75
CA ALA A 151 -35.55 -20.36 34.69
C ALA A 151 -36.49 -20.92 35.77
#